data_AF-A0A2H0LXG1-F1
#
_entry.id   AF-A0A2H0LXG1-F1
#
_cell.length_a   1.000
_cell.length_b   1.000
_cell.length_c   1.000
_cell.angle_alpha   90.00
_cell.angle_beta   90.00
_cell.angle_gamma   90.00
#
_symmetry.space_group_name_H-M   'P 1'
#
loop_
_entity.id
_entity.type
_entity.pdbx_description
1 polymer ?
#
loop_
_entity_poly.entity_id
_entity_poly.type
_entity_poly.pdbx_seq_one_letter_code
_entity_poly.pdbx_strand_id
1 'polypeptide(L)'
;MYILGISGSPRLEGNTDLLLENSLEGARSRGAETEKVILNNLKFSPCQECADMLNNGNCKVKDDIQQVYQKVLKADAVIIASPIFFGSLSAQTKMMIDRFQCAWRGKYLFNTDIFASKKRIGAFISVEASERQDFFDNAKAVIKNFFSVINAVYKEEFFCAGLDEKGSVLRHADFLKQAFELGLRIC
;
A
#
# COMPACT_ATOMS: atom_id res chain seq x y z
N MET A 1 10.72 13.17 8.32
CA MET A 1 9.57 12.63 7.58
C MET A 1 9.65 11.12 7.63
N TYR A 2 8.55 10.45 7.95
CA TYR A 2 8.46 8.99 8.01
C TYR A 2 7.61 8.44 6.85
N ILE A 3 8.19 7.57 6.02
CA ILE A 3 7.53 6.96 4.85
C ILE A 3 7.41 5.45 5.04
N LEU A 4 6.18 4.96 4.94
CA LEU A 4 5.88 3.54 5.03
C LEU A 4 5.65 2.95 3.64
N GLY A 5 6.49 2.01 3.24
CA GLY A 5 6.24 1.14 2.10
C GLY A 5 5.54 -0.14 2.52
N ILE A 6 4.44 -0.50 1.85
CA ILE A 6 3.72 -1.75 2.11
C ILE A 6 3.76 -2.61 0.84
N SER A 7 4.53 -3.70 0.92
CA SER A 7 4.66 -4.71 -0.13
C SER A 7 3.57 -5.76 0.03
N GLY A 8 2.66 -5.79 -0.93
CA GLY A 8 1.62 -6.81 -1.08
C GLY A 8 2.04 -7.99 -1.96
N SER A 9 3.21 -7.94 -2.57
CA SER A 9 3.71 -9.04 -3.41
C SER A 9 4.04 -10.28 -2.55
N PRO A 10 3.50 -11.47 -2.87
CA PRO A 10 4.01 -12.71 -2.29
C PRO A 10 5.36 -13.13 -2.89
N ARG A 11 5.75 -12.55 -4.03
CA ARG A 11 7.05 -12.77 -4.68
C ARG A 11 8.05 -11.77 -4.09
N LEU A 12 8.72 -12.16 -3.01
CA LEU A 12 9.84 -11.41 -2.43
C LEU A 12 10.93 -11.19 -3.48
N GLU A 13 11.49 -9.98 -3.56
CA GLU A 13 12.47 -9.61 -4.60
C GLU A 13 11.90 -9.81 -6.03
N GLY A 14 10.57 -9.80 -6.17
CA GLY A 14 9.89 -9.71 -7.45
C GLY A 14 9.82 -8.27 -7.94
N ASN A 15 9.29 -8.07 -9.14
CA ASN A 15 9.28 -6.77 -9.82
C ASN A 15 8.65 -5.66 -8.94
N THR A 16 7.46 -5.90 -8.39
CA THR A 16 6.76 -4.94 -7.54
C THR A 16 7.54 -4.60 -6.26
N ASP A 17 8.16 -5.61 -5.63
CA ASP A 17 8.91 -5.43 -4.38
C ASP A 17 10.22 -4.65 -4.60
N LEU A 18 10.90 -4.92 -5.72
CA LEU A 18 12.11 -4.20 -6.13
C LEU A 18 11.80 -2.73 -6.45
N LEU A 19 10.69 -2.45 -7.15
CA LEU A 19 10.26 -1.07 -7.43
C LEU A 19 9.89 -0.32 -6.15
N LEU A 20 9.25 -0.98 -5.19
CA LEU A 20 8.99 -0.39 -3.87
C LEU A 20 10.30 -0.05 -3.16
N GLU A 21 11.24 -1.00 -3.09
CA GLU A 21 12.53 -0.78 -2.44
C GLU A 21 13.28 0.40 -3.08
N ASN A 22 13.28 0.47 -4.40
CA ASN A 22 13.92 1.56 -5.12
C ASN A 22 13.27 2.92 -4.85
N SER A 23 11.94 2.96 -4.70
CA SER A 23 11.22 4.17 -4.29
C SER A 23 11.55 4.59 -2.85
N LEU A 24 11.66 3.63 -1.93
CA LEU A 24 12.10 3.93 -0.57
C LEU A 24 13.55 4.43 -0.53
N GLU A 25 14.42 3.92 -1.40
CA GLU A 25 15.79 4.42 -1.54
C GLU A 25 15.81 5.87 -2.05
N GLY A 26 14.97 6.19 -3.03
CA GLY A 26 14.76 7.57 -3.47
C GLY A 26 14.39 8.49 -2.30
N ALA A 27 13.42 8.07 -1.48
CA ALA A 27 13.04 8.82 -0.30
C ALA A 27 14.18 8.97 0.74
N ARG A 28 14.91 7.88 1.03
CA ARG A 28 16.06 7.89 1.96
C ARG A 28 17.16 8.84 1.50
N SER A 29 17.40 8.95 0.19
CA SER A 29 18.38 9.88 -0.36
C SER A 29 18.08 11.36 -0.05
N ARG A 30 16.82 11.70 0.29
CA ARG A 30 16.38 13.01 0.77
C ARG A 30 16.31 13.12 2.31
N GLY A 31 16.82 12.14 3.04
CA GLY A 31 16.84 12.11 4.50
C GLY A 31 15.52 11.67 5.15
N ALA A 32 14.59 11.07 4.40
CA ALA A 32 13.41 10.47 5.00
C ALA A 32 13.75 9.18 5.75
N GLU A 33 13.11 8.98 6.91
CA GLU A 33 13.09 7.69 7.56
C GLU A 33 12.09 6.80 6.82
N THR A 34 12.51 5.62 6.41
CA THR A 34 11.67 4.70 5.64
C THR A 34 11.56 3.35 6.31
N GLU A 35 10.37 2.76 6.29
CA GLU A 35 10.15 1.39 6.72
C GLU A 35 9.41 0.61 5.64
N LYS A 36 9.81 -0.66 5.41
CA LYS A 36 9.10 -1.59 4.52
C LYS A 36 8.38 -2.64 5.34
N VAL A 37 7.08 -2.81 5.10
CA VAL A 37 6.28 -3.92 5.61
C VAL A 37 5.96 -4.86 4.46
N ILE A 38 6.21 -6.15 4.67
CA ILE A 38 5.88 -7.20 3.72
C ILE A 38 4.68 -7.95 4.26
N LEU A 39 3.52 -7.79 3.62
CA LEU A 39 2.27 -8.40 4.10
C LEU A 39 2.34 -9.92 4.13
N ASN A 40 3.08 -10.53 3.20
CA ASN A 40 3.23 -11.98 3.14
C ASN A 40 4.03 -12.57 4.32
N ASN A 41 4.72 -11.74 5.10
CA ASN A 41 5.41 -12.16 6.33
C ASN A 41 4.51 -12.06 7.58
N LEU A 42 3.31 -11.50 7.45
CA LEU A 42 2.40 -11.27 8.57
C LEU A 42 1.38 -12.41 8.67
N LYS A 43 1.06 -12.81 9.89
CA LYS A 43 -0.02 -13.76 10.19
C LYS A 43 -1.27 -12.97 10.55
N PHE A 44 -2.17 -12.79 9.58
CA PHE A 44 -3.43 -12.11 9.79
C PHE A 44 -4.55 -12.69 8.92
N SER A 45 -5.78 -12.60 9.42
CA SER A 45 -6.97 -13.12 8.72
C SER A 45 -7.65 -12.05 7.86
N PRO A 46 -8.44 -12.44 6.84
CA PRO A 46 -9.31 -11.51 6.14
C PRO A 46 -10.37 -10.93 7.08
N CYS A 47 -10.95 -9.79 6.71
CA CYS A 47 -12.07 -9.22 7.46
C CYS A 47 -13.25 -10.19 7.51
N GLN A 48 -13.86 -10.35 8.69
CA GLN A 48 -14.99 -11.27 8.94
C GLN A 48 -16.30 -10.53 9.21
N GLU A 49 -16.35 -9.21 8.94
CA GLU A 49 -17.53 -8.37 9.21
C GLU A 49 -18.14 -8.63 10.60
N CYS A 50 -17.30 -8.59 11.63
CA CYS A 50 -17.75 -8.93 12.97
C CYS A 50 -18.91 -8.01 13.41
N ALA A 51 -20.07 -8.60 13.73
CA ALA A 51 -21.27 -7.87 14.16
C ALA A 51 -21.00 -7.00 15.39
N ASP A 52 -20.29 -7.53 16.40
CA ASP A 52 -19.98 -6.83 17.66
C ASP A 52 -18.68 -6.02 17.59
N MET A 53 -18.46 -5.28 16.50
CA MET A 53 -17.31 -4.39 16.40
C MET A 53 -17.51 -3.16 17.29
N LEU A 54 -16.45 -2.75 17.99
CA LEU A 54 -16.46 -1.50 18.74
C LEU A 54 -16.59 -0.32 17.75
N ASN A 55 -17.49 0.63 18.03
CA ASN A 55 -17.73 1.81 17.19
C ASN A 55 -16.63 2.88 17.29
N ASN A 56 -15.38 2.47 17.56
CA ASN A 56 -14.24 3.34 17.87
C ASN A 56 -13.14 3.31 16.79
N GLY A 57 -13.46 2.81 15.59
CA GLY A 57 -12.52 2.75 14.47
C GLY A 57 -11.46 1.64 14.57
N ASN A 58 -11.45 0.82 15.62
CA ASN A 58 -10.43 -0.20 15.85
C ASN A 58 -10.93 -1.62 15.60
N CYS A 59 -10.07 -2.46 14.99
CA CYS A 59 -10.37 -3.87 14.81
C CYS A 59 -10.28 -4.64 16.14
N LYS A 60 -11.30 -5.46 16.45
CA LYS A 60 -11.31 -6.32 17.65
C LYS A 60 -10.41 -7.55 17.50
N VAL A 61 -10.27 -8.08 16.29
CA VAL A 61 -9.40 -9.23 15.99
C VAL A 61 -7.95 -8.81 16.21
N LYS A 62 -7.24 -9.54 17.07
CA LYS A 62 -5.83 -9.30 17.41
C LYS A 62 -4.94 -10.28 16.65
N ASP A 63 -4.18 -9.75 15.70
CA ASP A 63 -3.22 -10.46 14.86
C ASP A 63 -2.18 -9.47 14.29
N ASP A 64 -1.34 -9.92 13.38
CA ASP A 64 -0.19 -9.10 12.96
C ASP A 64 -0.58 -7.82 12.20
N ILE A 65 -1.85 -7.64 11.80
CA ILE A 65 -2.26 -6.42 11.11
C ILE A 65 -2.16 -5.18 12.01
N GLN A 66 -2.27 -5.33 13.33
CA GLN A 66 -2.25 -4.17 14.23
C GLN A 66 -0.98 -3.34 14.11
N GLN A 67 0.16 -3.95 13.81
CA GLN A 67 1.40 -3.21 13.59
C GLN A 67 1.30 -2.30 12.36
N VAL A 68 0.55 -2.71 11.33
CA VAL A 68 0.34 -1.90 10.11
C VAL A 68 -0.47 -0.67 10.44
N TYR A 69 -1.52 -0.78 11.28
CA TYR A 69 -2.27 0.39 11.76
C TYR A 69 -1.36 1.39 12.46
N GLN A 70 -0.52 0.92 13.39
CA GLN A 70 0.38 1.78 14.14
C GLN A 70 1.39 2.48 13.24
N LYS A 71 1.91 1.78 12.22
CA LYS A 71 2.83 2.36 11.24
C LYS A 71 2.13 3.38 10.35
N VAL A 72 0.93 3.10 9.85
CA VAL A 72 0.13 4.05 9.06
C VAL A 72 -0.22 5.29 9.88
N LEU A 73 -0.59 5.14 11.16
CA LEU A 73 -0.87 6.27 12.05
C LEU A 73 0.31 7.25 12.13
N LYS A 74 1.54 6.70 12.24
CA LYS A 74 2.77 7.49 12.33
C LYS A 74 3.22 8.09 11.00
N ALA A 75 2.99 7.38 9.88
CA ALA A 75 3.49 7.74 8.56
C ALA A 75 3.03 9.13 8.08
N ASP A 76 3.96 9.87 7.48
CA ASP A 76 3.70 11.11 6.73
C ASP A 76 3.36 10.78 5.27
N ALA A 77 3.92 9.70 4.72
CA ALA A 77 3.58 9.16 3.42
C ALA A 77 3.46 7.62 3.45
N VAL A 78 2.59 7.08 2.62
CA VAL A 78 2.37 5.64 2.46
C VAL A 78 2.48 5.26 0.98
N ILE A 79 3.36 4.33 0.66
CA ILE A 79 3.44 3.70 -0.67
C ILE A 79 2.80 2.31 -0.55
N ILE A 80 1.78 2.03 -1.35
CA ILE A 80 1.28 0.68 -1.54
C ILE A 80 1.92 0.11 -2.80
N ALA A 81 2.50 -1.08 -2.70
CA ALA A 81 3.06 -1.80 -3.83
C ALA A 81 2.36 -3.15 -3.95
N SER A 82 1.61 -3.36 -5.03
CA SER A 82 0.84 -4.59 -5.24
C SER A 82 0.98 -5.07 -6.67
N PRO A 83 1.33 -6.34 -6.94
CA PRO A 83 1.20 -6.87 -8.28
C PRO A 83 -0.30 -7.01 -8.64
N ILE A 84 -0.59 -6.98 -9.93
CA ILE A 84 -1.91 -7.31 -10.44
C ILE A 84 -2.07 -8.82 -10.50
N PHE A 85 -3.03 -9.37 -9.74
CA PHE A 85 -3.49 -10.74 -9.84
C PHE A 85 -4.98 -10.76 -10.20
N PHE A 86 -5.35 -11.53 -11.23
CA PHE A 86 -6.74 -11.66 -11.70
C PHE A 86 -7.46 -10.32 -11.89
N GLY A 87 -6.78 -9.33 -12.47
CA GLY A 87 -7.36 -8.05 -12.84
C GLY A 87 -7.48 -7.01 -11.73
N SER A 88 -6.89 -7.26 -10.55
CA SER A 88 -6.80 -6.27 -9.47
C SER A 88 -5.62 -6.55 -8.54
N LEU A 89 -5.61 -5.95 -7.36
CA LEU A 89 -4.58 -6.12 -6.32
C LEU A 89 -4.38 -7.59 -5.93
N SER A 90 -3.18 -7.92 -5.46
CA SER A 90 -2.93 -9.19 -4.76
C SER A 90 -3.87 -9.39 -3.57
N ALA A 91 -4.18 -10.66 -3.27
CA ALA A 91 -5.03 -11.05 -2.14
C ALA A 91 -4.52 -10.50 -0.81
N GLN A 92 -3.19 -10.52 -0.58
CA GLN A 92 -2.55 -9.97 0.62
C GLN A 92 -2.87 -8.49 0.81
N THR A 93 -2.78 -7.70 -0.27
CA THR A 93 -3.11 -6.27 -0.23
C THR A 93 -4.59 -6.07 0.04
N LYS A 94 -5.45 -6.82 -0.67
CA LYS A 94 -6.89 -6.71 -0.50
C LYS A 94 -7.35 -7.10 0.91
N MET A 95 -6.79 -8.16 1.48
CA MET A 95 -7.03 -8.56 2.86
C MET A 95 -6.64 -7.48 3.85
N MET A 96 -5.48 -6.83 3.66
CA MET A 96 -5.07 -5.71 4.50
C MET A 96 -6.06 -4.54 4.40
N ILE A 97 -6.44 -4.14 3.19
CA ILE A 97 -7.42 -3.06 2.97
C ILE A 97 -8.77 -3.41 3.61
N ASP A 98 -9.26 -4.63 3.45
CA ASP A 98 -10.54 -5.07 4.01
C ASP A 98 -10.54 -5.03 5.53
N ARG A 99 -9.39 -5.28 6.16
CA ARG A 99 -9.28 -5.16 7.61
C ARG A 99 -9.46 -3.72 8.10
N PHE A 100 -9.21 -2.70 7.28
CA PHE A 100 -9.48 -1.28 7.58
C PHE A 100 -10.96 -0.89 7.50
N GLN A 101 -11.87 -1.84 7.26
CA GLN A 101 -13.32 -1.62 7.37
C GLN A 101 -13.73 -1.02 8.72
N CYS A 102 -13.04 -1.38 9.81
CA CYS A 102 -13.26 -0.78 11.12
C CYS A 102 -13.00 0.73 11.14
N ALA A 103 -11.88 1.16 10.56
CA ALA A 103 -11.52 2.56 10.46
C ALA A 103 -12.48 3.32 9.54
N TRP A 104 -12.90 2.71 8.42
CA TRP A 104 -13.93 3.27 7.55
C TRP A 104 -15.23 3.52 8.34
N ARG A 105 -15.73 2.52 9.07
CA ARG A 105 -16.96 2.66 9.89
C ARG A 105 -16.79 3.74 10.95
N GLY A 106 -15.66 3.73 11.67
CA GLY A 106 -15.35 4.75 12.67
C GLY A 106 -15.44 6.16 12.10
N LYS A 107 -14.78 6.37 10.96
CA LYS A 107 -14.77 7.67 10.27
C LYS A 107 -16.14 8.10 9.73
N TYR A 108 -16.80 7.25 8.95
CA TYR A 108 -17.97 7.64 8.17
C TYR A 108 -19.31 7.43 8.85
N LEU A 109 -19.40 6.55 9.86
CA LEU A 109 -20.66 6.23 10.54
C LEU A 109 -20.69 6.70 12.00
N PHE A 110 -19.54 6.78 12.67
CA PHE A 110 -19.49 6.98 14.13
C PHE A 110 -18.69 8.21 14.57
N ASN A 111 -18.13 8.98 13.64
CA ASN A 111 -17.31 10.16 13.93
C ASN A 111 -16.12 9.87 14.88
N THR A 112 -15.54 8.68 14.76
CA THR A 112 -14.37 8.19 15.51
C THR A 112 -13.20 7.93 14.55
N ASP A 113 -12.90 8.91 13.68
CA ASP A 113 -11.78 8.82 12.73
C ASP A 113 -10.42 8.78 13.47
N ILE A 114 -9.86 7.59 13.60
CA ILE A 114 -8.55 7.36 14.24
C ILE A 114 -7.38 7.98 13.44
N PHE A 115 -7.58 8.31 12.17
CA PHE A 115 -6.55 8.89 11.30
C PHE A 115 -6.67 10.42 11.16
N ALA A 116 -7.59 11.07 11.88
CA ALA A 116 -7.90 12.50 11.72
C ALA A 116 -6.74 13.44 12.08
N SER A 117 -5.81 13.01 12.93
CA SER A 117 -4.71 13.84 13.44
C SER A 117 -3.65 14.21 12.39
N LYS A 118 -3.64 13.54 11.24
CA LYS A 118 -2.60 13.72 10.22
C LYS A 118 -3.16 13.52 8.81
N LYS A 119 -2.84 14.46 7.91
CA LYS A 119 -2.96 14.27 6.46
C LYS A 119 -1.68 13.64 5.93
N ARG A 120 -1.81 12.65 5.05
CA ARG A 120 -0.69 11.86 4.53
C ARG A 120 -0.58 12.01 3.02
N ILE A 121 0.57 11.68 2.47
CA ILE A 121 0.75 11.46 1.03
C ILE A 121 0.53 9.98 0.74
N GLY A 122 -0.20 9.65 -0.33
CA GLY A 122 -0.40 8.29 -0.81
C GLY A 122 0.23 8.10 -2.18
N ALA A 123 0.96 7.00 -2.37
CA ALA A 123 1.50 6.59 -3.65
C ALA A 123 1.22 5.12 -3.96
N PHE A 124 1.07 4.77 -5.23
CA PHE A 124 0.74 3.41 -5.65
C PHE A 124 1.70 2.88 -6.72
N ILE A 125 2.30 1.72 -6.49
CA ILE A 125 3.14 1.01 -7.43
C ILE A 125 2.46 -0.30 -7.80
N SER A 126 2.36 -0.59 -9.09
CA SER A 126 1.75 -1.84 -9.57
C SER A 126 2.50 -2.41 -10.76
N VAL A 127 2.53 -3.73 -10.84
CA VAL A 127 3.15 -4.47 -11.95
C VAL A 127 2.16 -5.50 -12.48
N GLU A 128 2.07 -5.60 -13.80
CA GLU A 128 1.18 -6.51 -14.52
C GLU A 128 1.98 -7.21 -15.63
N ALA A 129 1.63 -8.45 -15.94
CA ALA A 129 2.37 -9.28 -16.90
C ALA A 129 1.97 -8.99 -18.35
N SER A 130 0.71 -8.63 -18.58
CA SER A 130 0.19 -8.21 -19.88
C SER A 130 0.27 -6.68 -20.05
N GLU A 131 -0.42 -6.16 -21.07
CA GLU A 131 -0.52 -4.74 -21.40
C GLU A 131 -1.89 -4.13 -21.01
N ARG A 132 -2.61 -4.78 -20.09
CA ARG A 132 -4.02 -4.48 -19.78
C ARG A 132 -4.14 -3.31 -18.81
N GLN A 133 -4.44 -2.13 -19.35
CA GLN A 133 -4.60 -0.89 -18.57
C GLN A 133 -5.79 -0.92 -17.60
N ASP A 134 -6.89 -1.58 -17.98
CA ASP A 134 -8.08 -1.69 -17.15
C ASP A 134 -7.84 -2.45 -15.83
N PHE A 135 -6.82 -3.31 -15.77
CA PHE A 135 -6.43 -3.98 -14.54
C PHE A 135 -5.79 -3.01 -13.54
N PHE A 136 -4.99 -2.07 -14.03
CA PHE A 136 -4.47 -0.99 -13.18
C PHE A 136 -5.60 -0.08 -12.71
N ASP A 137 -6.59 0.24 -13.55
CA ASP A 137 -7.73 1.06 -13.17
C ASP A 137 -8.56 0.41 -12.05
N ASN A 138 -8.82 -0.89 -12.15
CA ASN A 138 -9.50 -1.66 -11.11
C ASN A 138 -8.75 -1.60 -9.78
N ALA A 139 -7.43 -1.83 -9.81
CA ALA A 139 -6.59 -1.76 -8.61
C ALA A 139 -6.54 -0.34 -8.02
N LYS A 140 -6.40 0.67 -8.87
CA LYS A 140 -6.34 2.09 -8.51
C LYS A 140 -7.62 2.56 -7.82
N ALA A 141 -8.78 2.11 -8.27
CA ALA A 141 -10.06 2.42 -7.63
C ALA A 141 -10.09 1.94 -6.17
N VAL A 142 -9.62 0.72 -5.91
CA VAL A 142 -9.54 0.16 -4.54
C VAL A 142 -8.53 0.95 -3.69
N ILE A 143 -7.36 1.29 -4.23
CA ILE A 143 -6.34 2.07 -3.50
C ILE A 143 -6.84 3.47 -3.14
N LYS A 144 -7.57 4.15 -4.05
CA LYS A 144 -8.16 5.46 -3.76
C LYS A 144 -9.13 5.40 -2.57
N ASN A 145 -9.95 4.35 -2.49
CA ASN A 145 -10.84 4.15 -1.35
C ASN A 145 -10.06 3.94 -0.05
N PHE A 146 -9.01 3.12 -0.09
CA PHE A 146 -8.14 2.92 1.07
C PHE A 146 -7.47 4.23 1.53
N PHE A 147 -6.90 5.02 0.61
CA PHE A 147 -6.29 6.31 0.93
C PHE A 147 -7.29 7.31 1.53
N SER A 148 -8.52 7.32 1.05
CA SER A 148 -9.60 8.10 1.66
C SER A 148 -9.85 7.71 3.13
N VAL A 149 -9.78 6.41 3.47
CA VAL A 149 -9.94 5.94 4.86
C VAL A 149 -8.81 6.45 5.76
N ILE A 150 -7.56 6.42 5.28
CA ILE A 150 -6.39 6.76 6.09
C ILE A 150 -5.96 8.23 6.01
N ASN A 151 -6.83 9.11 5.49
CA ASN A 151 -6.54 10.54 5.25
C ASN A 151 -5.28 10.78 4.41
N ALA A 152 -5.03 9.92 3.44
CA ALA A 152 -3.95 10.07 2.47
C ALA A 152 -4.45 10.71 1.16
N VAL A 153 -3.72 11.72 0.67
CA VAL A 153 -3.95 12.30 -0.66
C VAL A 153 -3.19 11.46 -1.67
N TYR A 154 -3.90 10.83 -2.60
CA TYR A 154 -3.30 10.10 -3.73
C TYR A 154 -2.52 11.08 -4.61
N LYS A 155 -1.19 11.06 -4.56
CA LYS A 155 -0.32 12.04 -5.22
C LYS A 155 0.46 11.44 -6.38
N GLU A 156 0.99 10.24 -6.21
CA GLU A 156 1.91 9.63 -7.17
C GLU A 156 1.49 8.18 -7.50
N GLU A 157 1.82 7.73 -8.71
CA GLU A 157 1.66 6.34 -9.09
C GLU A 157 2.71 5.92 -10.10
N PHE A 158 3.00 4.61 -10.15
CA PHE A 158 3.85 4.03 -11.16
C PHE A 158 3.37 2.62 -11.54
N PHE A 159 2.98 2.44 -12.79
CA PHE A 159 2.47 1.19 -13.33
C PHE A 159 3.41 0.62 -14.39
N CYS A 160 3.83 -0.63 -14.21
CA CYS A 160 4.66 -1.36 -15.16
C CYS A 160 3.87 -2.52 -15.77
N ALA A 161 3.59 -2.44 -17.05
CA ALA A 161 3.04 -3.53 -17.85
C ALA A 161 4.16 -4.42 -18.42
N GLY A 162 3.81 -5.62 -18.89
CA GLY A 162 4.72 -6.49 -19.65
C GLY A 162 5.79 -7.22 -18.83
N LEU A 163 5.71 -7.26 -17.49
CA LEU A 163 6.74 -7.85 -16.63
C LEU A 163 6.26 -9.10 -15.87
N ASP A 164 6.49 -10.29 -16.44
CA ASP A 164 6.10 -11.57 -15.83
C ASP A 164 7.23 -12.24 -15.00
N GLU A 165 8.42 -12.37 -15.61
CA GLU A 165 9.55 -13.06 -14.99
C GLU A 165 10.00 -12.34 -13.70
N LYS A 166 10.30 -13.10 -12.64
CA LYS A 166 10.75 -12.54 -11.36
C LYS A 166 12.05 -11.75 -11.56
N GLY A 167 12.04 -10.48 -11.17
CA GLY A 167 13.23 -9.63 -11.21
C GLY A 167 13.58 -9.12 -12.61
N SER A 168 12.73 -9.37 -13.62
CA SER A 168 12.93 -8.85 -14.97
C SER A 168 13.05 -7.33 -14.98
N VAL A 169 12.42 -6.62 -14.03
CA VAL A 169 12.52 -5.17 -13.85
C VAL A 169 13.97 -4.67 -13.73
N LEU A 170 14.90 -5.50 -13.26
CA LEU A 170 16.32 -5.15 -13.15
C LEU A 170 16.98 -4.89 -14.51
N ARG A 171 16.40 -5.42 -15.60
CA ARG A 171 16.83 -5.15 -16.97
C ARG A 171 16.29 -3.82 -17.52
N HIS A 172 15.42 -3.14 -16.78
CA HIS A 172 14.76 -1.90 -17.17
C HIS A 172 15.23 -0.75 -16.27
N ALA A 173 16.41 -0.19 -16.59
CA ALA A 173 16.99 0.93 -15.84
C ALA A 173 16.04 2.13 -15.72
N ASP A 174 15.24 2.40 -16.76
CA ASP A 174 14.25 3.48 -16.75
C ASP A 174 13.12 3.26 -15.74
N PHE A 175 12.70 2.00 -15.52
CA PHE A 175 11.67 1.69 -14.52
C PHE A 175 12.19 1.84 -13.10
N LEU A 176 13.43 1.42 -12.85
CA LEU A 176 14.10 1.65 -11.58
C LEU A 176 14.24 3.15 -11.33
N LYS A 177 14.72 3.93 -12.31
CA LYS A 177 14.84 5.38 -12.20
C LYS A 177 13.49 6.05 -11.87
N GLN A 178 12.41 5.68 -12.55
CA GLN A 178 11.08 6.23 -12.29
C GLN A 178 10.58 5.91 -10.87
N ALA A 179 10.83 4.70 -10.38
CA ALA A 179 10.51 4.33 -9.00
C ALA A 179 11.34 5.15 -7.99
N PHE A 180 12.64 5.28 -8.20
CA PHE A 180 13.49 6.16 -7.39
C PHE A 180 12.93 7.60 -7.33
N GLU A 181 12.59 8.16 -8.48
CA GLU A 181 12.05 9.51 -8.59
C GLU A 181 10.67 9.67 -7.93
N LEU A 182 9.82 8.62 -7.94
CA LEU A 182 8.58 8.61 -7.17
C LEU A 182 8.88 8.82 -5.68
N GLY A 183 9.90 8.13 -5.15
CA GLY A 183 10.41 8.33 -3.80
C GLY A 183 10.83 9.76 -3.51
N LEU A 184 11.52 10.39 -4.46
CA LEU A 184 11.92 11.80 -4.34
C LEU A 184 10.71 12.73 -4.28
N ARG A 185 9.63 12.49 -5.04
CA ARG A 185 8.48 13.42 -5.15
C ARG A 185 7.49 13.36 -3.98
N ILE A 186 7.52 12.28 -3.22
CA ILE A 186 6.68 12.12 -2.02
C ILE A 186 7.35 12.61 -0.74
N CYS A 187 8.64 12.98 -0.80
CA CYS A 187 9.37 13.65 0.29
C CYS A 187 9.17 15.17 0.32
#